data_AF-A0A948ZRC1-F1
#
_entry.id   AF-A0A948ZRC1-F1
#
_cell.length_a   1.000
_cell.length_b   1.000
_cell.length_c   1.000
_cell.angle_alpha   90.00
_cell.angle_beta   90.00
_cell.angle_gamma   90.00
#
_symmetry.space_group_name_H-M   'P 1'
#
loop_
_entity.id
_entity.type
_entity.pdbx_description
1 polymer ?
#
loop_
_entity_poly.entity_id
_entity_poly.type
_entity_poly.pdbx_seq_one_letter_code
_entity_poly.pdbx_strand_id
1 'polypeptide(L)'
;MSFTYGGRSSRELLPAWKVTRNSTDESDRRLHTVKYADPASSLELVVEIREYKDFPAVEWVQYFKNAGTVDTPIVEDVRALDVTLDVEPGGEVVLHRALGCTSTVSDFAPVDDILTPGYKNRITPIGGRSSNGAMPFFNLEIPGNRGVMVAIGWTGQWAAEFERPYLGPYHNGGKVIVRTGMAHTHLKLHPGEQIRTPQTLLLFWEGDRIAGHNQFRRFVLRHKTPQLGGKPVELPVAACAWFQFDYGNRYTEENQIAFAQLYKKLGLDTDTFWMDAGWFDGGFPSGAGNWFPKKEAFPNGFKKISEAVHGMGMKFLLWFEPERVSEGSWLHREHPEWLLSHAEGAMVFLSPDQNGRRSYLLNLGNPAARAWLTDHVSQMIKEAKIDIYRHDANIDPLDFWPLVDPPDRQGITEIRHVEGLYSYWEDLKSRHPGLLIECCCSGNRRFDLETISRTINLWRSDYIFNPSADQCQTYGISFFIQLHANGCNTVDKYGFRSILAPGMCLCWDPRKPDFPLEQARENIALFKRVRPYFSGDYYPLTPYSTKENVWLAYQFHRGDLDEGVVLAFRRASCPSSALVVQMGGVLQDVKYEVENVDTGKKEQHKGAELASGLRVTAESRPAAAVLIYRRLK
;
A
#
# COMPACT_ATOMS: atom_id res chain seq x y z
N MET A 1 10.77 21.78 -5.95
CA MET A 1 10.04 22.14 -4.72
C MET A 1 9.65 23.61 -4.79
N SER A 2 8.55 23.98 -4.17
CA SER A 2 8.14 25.39 -3.99
C SER A 2 7.30 25.55 -2.73
N PHE A 3 7.26 26.76 -2.19
CA PHE A 3 6.45 27.18 -1.04
C PHE A 3 6.33 28.71 -1.04
N THR A 4 5.43 29.23 -0.21
CA THR A 4 5.31 30.65 0.14
C THR A 4 5.79 30.84 1.58
N TYR A 5 6.57 31.88 1.84
CA TYR A 5 7.06 32.21 3.16
C TYR A 5 6.96 33.71 3.43
N GLY A 6 6.20 34.09 4.47
CA GLY A 6 5.92 35.49 4.77
C GLY A 6 5.28 36.25 3.60
N GLY A 7 4.40 35.58 2.83
CA GLY A 7 3.75 36.14 1.65
C GLY A 7 4.62 36.24 0.39
N ARG A 8 5.84 35.69 0.41
CA ARG A 8 6.77 35.72 -0.73
C ARG A 8 7.07 34.32 -1.27
N SER A 9 7.23 34.20 -2.58
CA SER A 9 7.52 32.91 -3.21
C SER A 9 8.95 32.44 -2.90
N SER A 10 9.10 31.15 -2.60
CA SER A 10 10.40 30.46 -2.55
C SER A 10 11.29 30.69 -3.78
N ARG A 11 10.71 30.90 -4.97
CA ARG A 11 11.47 31.21 -6.20
C ARG A 11 12.21 32.56 -6.11
N GLU A 12 11.65 33.51 -5.36
CA GLU A 12 12.27 34.81 -5.09
C GLU A 12 13.21 34.76 -3.88
N LEU A 13 12.88 33.93 -2.88
CA LEU A 13 13.59 33.87 -1.60
C LEU A 13 14.88 33.03 -1.65
N LEU A 14 14.79 31.79 -2.16
CA LEU A 14 15.88 30.82 -2.10
C LEU A 14 17.20 31.30 -2.75
N PRO A 15 17.21 32.08 -3.85
CA PRO A 15 18.46 32.63 -4.40
C PRO A 15 19.23 33.54 -3.43
N ALA A 16 18.55 34.17 -2.48
CA ALA A 16 19.15 35.05 -1.47
C ALA A 16 19.52 34.32 -0.16
N TRP A 17 19.07 33.06 0.01
CA TRP A 17 19.35 32.28 1.21
C TRP A 17 20.76 31.70 1.18
N LYS A 18 21.37 31.56 2.36
CA LYS A 18 22.68 30.90 2.47
C LYS A 18 22.51 29.40 2.19
N VAL A 19 23.30 28.85 1.26
CA VAL A 19 23.19 27.43 0.86
C VAL A 19 24.45 26.65 1.21
N THR A 20 24.27 25.52 1.88
CA THR A 20 25.32 24.52 2.11
C THR A 20 24.92 23.21 1.45
N ARG A 21 25.87 22.56 0.76
CA ARG A 21 25.66 21.30 0.05
C ARG A 21 26.68 20.27 0.51
N ASN A 22 26.20 19.09 0.89
CA ASN A 22 27.02 17.95 1.23
C ASN A 22 26.58 16.74 0.42
N SER A 23 27.48 15.80 0.17
CA SER A 23 27.15 14.53 -0.47
C SER A 23 28.00 13.40 0.07
N THR A 24 27.40 12.24 0.26
CA THR A 24 28.06 11.01 0.71
C THR A 24 27.68 9.87 -0.22
N ASP A 25 28.67 9.09 -0.63
CA ASP A 25 28.45 7.91 -1.47
C ASP A 25 28.20 6.67 -0.61
N GLU A 26 27.13 5.94 -0.92
CA GLU A 26 26.83 4.61 -0.40
C GLU A 26 26.98 3.55 -1.51
N SER A 27 26.76 2.27 -1.20
CA SER A 27 26.95 1.19 -2.17
C SER A 27 25.96 1.24 -3.34
N ASP A 28 24.70 1.58 -3.09
CA ASP A 28 23.61 1.56 -4.06
C ASP A 28 23.09 2.95 -4.45
N ARG A 29 23.50 3.99 -3.72
CA ARG A 29 23.01 5.36 -3.92
C ARG A 29 24.05 6.41 -3.57
N ARG A 30 23.77 7.65 -3.92
CA ARG A 30 24.43 8.84 -3.41
C ARG A 30 23.42 9.65 -2.61
N LEU A 31 23.80 10.03 -1.40
CA LEU A 31 22.99 10.89 -0.54
C LEU A 31 23.48 12.32 -0.69
N HIS A 32 22.56 13.25 -0.91
CA HIS A 32 22.84 14.68 -0.90
C HIS A 32 22.02 15.36 0.18
N THR A 33 22.64 16.33 0.84
CA THR A 33 21.94 17.23 1.75
C THR A 33 22.15 18.65 1.26
N VAL A 34 21.05 19.36 1.01
CA VAL A 34 21.06 20.79 0.67
C VAL A 34 20.37 21.55 1.79
N LYS A 35 21.11 22.40 2.49
CA LYS A 35 20.59 23.25 3.55
C LYS A 35 20.51 24.69 3.06
N TYR A 36 19.33 25.27 3.09
CA TYR A 36 19.08 26.69 2.90
C TYR A 36 18.80 27.34 4.25
N ALA A 37 19.40 28.50 4.53
CA ALA A 37 19.11 29.29 5.72
C ALA A 37 18.72 30.70 5.31
N ASP A 38 17.55 31.14 5.75
CA ASP A 38 17.09 32.51 5.53
C ASP A 38 18.00 33.49 6.31
N PRO A 39 18.55 34.54 5.67
CA PRO A 39 19.35 35.54 6.38
C PRO A 39 18.50 36.48 7.25
N ALA A 40 17.20 36.63 6.97
CA ALA A 40 16.33 37.59 7.65
C ALA A 40 15.59 36.98 8.84
N SER A 41 15.13 35.74 8.70
CA SER A 41 14.59 34.93 9.80
C SER A 41 15.60 33.88 10.26
N SER A 42 15.17 32.96 11.14
CA SER A 42 15.95 31.79 11.51
C SER A 42 15.37 30.49 10.94
N LEU A 43 14.59 30.59 9.85
CA LEU A 43 14.09 29.40 9.15
C LEU A 43 15.21 28.71 8.38
N GLU A 44 15.36 27.42 8.63
CA GLU A 44 16.24 26.52 7.89
C GLU A 44 15.39 25.52 7.10
N LEU A 45 15.72 25.34 5.82
CA LEU A 45 15.18 24.29 4.97
C LEU A 45 16.28 23.29 4.64
N VAL A 46 16.11 22.04 5.05
CA VAL A 46 17.02 20.94 4.71
C VAL A 46 16.31 20.02 3.72
N VAL A 47 16.96 19.76 2.58
CA VAL A 47 16.50 18.80 1.58
C VAL A 47 17.44 17.61 1.59
N GLU A 48 16.91 16.44 1.93
CA GLU A 48 17.63 15.17 1.84
C GLU A 48 17.25 14.47 0.55
N ILE A 49 18.22 14.20 -0.32
CA ILE A 49 18.04 13.66 -1.66
C ILE A 49 18.79 12.34 -1.76
N ARG A 50 18.16 11.30 -2.30
CA ARG A 50 18.80 10.03 -2.65
C ARG A 50 18.80 9.87 -4.17
N GLU A 51 19.97 9.82 -4.77
CA GLU A 51 20.21 9.50 -6.18
C GLU A 51 20.61 8.02 -6.27
N TYR A 52 19.81 7.20 -6.94
CA TYR A 52 20.06 5.75 -7.05
C TYR A 52 21.07 5.45 -8.17
N LYS A 53 22.02 4.55 -7.92
CA LYS A 53 23.08 4.20 -8.87
C LYS A 53 22.66 3.14 -9.88
N ASP A 54 21.67 2.34 -9.52
CA ASP A 54 21.19 1.16 -10.26
C ASP A 54 19.83 1.39 -10.95
N PHE A 55 19.18 2.52 -10.68
CA PHE A 55 17.96 2.97 -11.36
C PHE A 55 18.07 4.46 -11.68
N PRO A 56 17.49 4.93 -12.80
CA PRO A 56 17.34 6.35 -13.12
C PRO A 56 16.28 7.00 -12.22
N ALA A 57 16.52 6.96 -10.91
CA ALA A 57 15.57 7.35 -9.88
C ALA A 57 16.21 8.31 -8.88
N VAL A 58 15.42 9.28 -8.44
CA VAL A 58 15.78 10.23 -7.39
C VAL A 58 14.60 10.45 -6.47
N GLU A 59 14.85 10.45 -5.18
CA GLU A 59 13.83 10.78 -4.17
C GLU A 59 14.33 11.80 -3.18
N TRP A 60 13.41 12.53 -2.55
CA TRP A 60 13.77 13.49 -1.52
C TRP A 60 12.66 13.74 -0.51
N VAL A 61 13.08 14.25 0.65
CA VAL A 61 12.23 14.78 1.73
C VAL A 61 12.76 16.15 2.12
N GLN A 62 11.86 17.06 2.50
CA GLN A 62 12.22 18.39 3.00
C GLN A 62 11.88 18.51 4.47
N TYR A 63 12.72 19.25 5.20
CA TYR A 63 12.54 19.57 6.61
C TYR A 63 12.63 21.08 6.79
N PHE A 64 11.61 21.66 7.39
CA PHE A 64 11.59 23.07 7.79
C PHE A 64 11.81 23.15 9.29
N LYS A 65 12.81 23.93 9.72
CA LYS A 65 13.15 24.10 11.13
C LYS A 65 13.25 25.58 11.48
N ASN A 66 12.60 25.97 12.57
CA ASN A 66 12.88 27.24 13.20
C ASN A 66 14.11 27.11 14.12
N ALA A 67 15.25 27.64 13.67
CA ALA A 67 16.49 27.65 14.44
C ALA A 67 16.65 28.90 15.33
N GLY A 68 15.62 29.76 15.41
CA GLY A 68 15.64 31.02 16.14
C GLY A 68 14.96 30.96 17.50
N THR A 69 14.72 32.13 18.07
CA THR A 69 14.11 32.31 19.41
C THR A 69 12.72 32.93 19.37
N VAL A 70 12.19 33.24 18.18
CA VAL A 70 10.83 33.76 17.96
C VAL A 70 10.10 32.93 16.91
N ASP A 71 8.77 33.00 16.87
CA ASP A 71 7.96 32.36 15.84
C ASP A 71 8.39 32.78 14.43
N THR A 72 8.35 31.86 13.48
CA THR A 72 8.57 32.21 12.07
C THR A 72 7.38 32.98 11.50
N PRO A 73 7.58 33.78 10.44
CA PRO A 73 6.54 34.03 9.44
C PRO A 73 5.85 32.73 8.98
N ILE A 74 4.66 32.85 8.41
CA ILE A 74 3.89 31.72 7.89
C ILE A 74 4.66 31.05 6.73
N VAL A 75 4.77 29.72 6.81
CA VAL A 75 5.13 28.82 5.71
C VAL A 75 3.83 28.22 5.17
N GLU A 76 3.56 28.39 3.88
CA GLU A 76 2.33 27.89 3.26
C GLU A 76 2.55 27.38 1.83
N ASP A 77 1.54 26.71 1.27
CA ASP A 77 1.56 26.11 -0.07
C ASP A 77 2.81 25.25 -0.35
N VAL A 78 3.21 24.43 0.62
CA VAL A 78 4.44 23.63 0.52
C VAL A 78 4.26 22.49 -0.47
N ARG A 79 4.94 22.62 -1.62
CA ARG A 79 5.00 21.61 -2.69
C ARG A 79 6.35 20.90 -2.66
N ALA A 80 6.31 19.63 -2.26
CA ALA A 80 7.44 18.71 -2.29
C ALA A 80 8.07 18.64 -3.70
N LEU A 81 7.22 18.60 -4.73
CA LEU A 81 7.59 18.69 -6.15
C LEU A 81 6.94 19.92 -6.77
N ASP A 82 7.70 20.65 -7.60
CA ASP A 82 7.17 21.66 -8.52
C ASP A 82 8.17 21.72 -9.67
N VAL A 83 7.85 20.99 -10.75
CA VAL A 83 8.72 20.81 -11.90
C VAL A 83 7.94 21.09 -13.18
N THR A 84 8.67 21.57 -14.18
CA THR A 84 8.16 21.76 -15.53
C THR A 84 8.97 20.88 -16.46
N LEU A 85 8.30 20.04 -17.22
CA LEU A 85 8.87 19.13 -18.20
C LEU A 85 8.52 19.65 -19.59
N ASP A 86 9.52 19.68 -20.47
CA ASP A 86 9.31 20.03 -21.86
C ASP A 86 8.70 18.85 -22.62
N VAL A 87 7.75 19.16 -23.50
CA VAL A 87 7.04 18.18 -24.33
C VAL A 87 7.35 18.47 -25.79
N GLU A 88 7.86 17.46 -26.48
CA GLU A 88 8.18 17.56 -27.91
C GLU A 88 6.91 17.73 -28.76
N PRO A 89 7.05 18.31 -29.96
CA PRO A 89 5.92 18.51 -30.84
C PRO A 89 5.16 17.24 -31.23
N GLY A 90 3.84 17.39 -31.40
CA GLY A 90 2.98 16.42 -32.08
C GLY A 90 2.65 15.14 -31.30
N GLY A 91 3.18 14.94 -30.09
CA GLY A 91 2.86 13.75 -29.30
C GLY A 91 1.83 13.97 -28.20
N GLU A 92 1.11 12.90 -27.90
CA GLU A 92 0.17 12.82 -26.79
C GLU A 92 0.93 12.82 -25.45
N VAL A 93 0.30 13.40 -24.43
CA VAL A 93 0.79 13.31 -23.04
C VAL A 93 -0.31 12.61 -22.28
N VAL A 94 0.02 11.48 -21.66
CA VAL A 94 -0.95 10.68 -20.90
C VAL A 94 -0.47 10.53 -19.47
N LEU A 95 -1.37 10.80 -18.53
CA LEU A 95 -1.16 10.51 -17.13
C LEU A 95 -1.86 9.19 -16.80
N HIS A 96 -1.07 8.14 -16.60
CA HIS A 96 -1.58 6.87 -16.09
C HIS A 96 -1.57 6.88 -14.57
N ARG A 97 -2.71 6.56 -13.97
CA ARG A 97 -2.89 6.46 -12.53
C ARG A 97 -3.83 5.31 -12.20
N ALA A 98 -4.10 5.12 -10.92
CA ALA A 98 -5.14 4.20 -10.46
C ALA A 98 -6.09 4.89 -9.48
N LEU A 99 -7.35 4.43 -9.46
CA LEU A 99 -8.24 4.72 -8.34
C LEU A 99 -7.65 4.16 -7.04
N GLY A 100 -7.99 4.77 -5.92
CA GLY A 100 -7.67 4.26 -4.59
C GLY A 100 -8.56 3.10 -4.17
N CYS A 101 -8.54 2.82 -2.87
CA CYS A 101 -9.45 1.88 -2.23
C CYS A 101 -10.65 2.64 -1.66
N THR A 102 -11.86 2.23 -2.01
CA THR A 102 -13.11 2.71 -1.39
C THR A 102 -14.04 1.55 -1.03
N SER A 103 -13.52 0.32 -1.01
CA SER A 103 -14.29 -0.90 -0.81
C SER A 103 -15.33 -1.10 -1.92
N THR A 104 -14.86 -1.06 -3.17
CA THR A 104 -15.68 -1.26 -4.38
C THR A 104 -15.03 -2.23 -5.36
N VAL A 105 -15.80 -2.72 -6.34
CA VAL A 105 -15.29 -3.55 -7.45
C VAL A 105 -14.19 -2.84 -8.28
N SER A 106 -14.20 -1.51 -8.30
CA SER A 106 -13.26 -0.66 -9.05
C SER A 106 -12.04 -0.23 -8.26
N ASP A 107 -11.83 -0.75 -7.05
CA ASP A 107 -10.62 -0.44 -6.28
C ASP A 107 -9.37 -0.76 -7.13
N PHE A 108 -8.44 0.21 -7.19
CA PHE A 108 -7.23 0.17 -8.02
C PHE A 108 -7.42 0.22 -9.54
N ALA A 109 -8.64 0.44 -10.05
CA ALA A 109 -8.88 0.51 -11.49
C ALA A 109 -7.91 1.51 -12.17
N PRO A 110 -7.24 1.12 -13.27
CA PRO A 110 -6.37 2.03 -14.00
C PRO A 110 -7.20 3.13 -14.65
N VAL A 111 -6.65 4.35 -14.66
CA VAL A 111 -7.24 5.52 -15.31
C VAL A 111 -6.16 6.22 -16.11
N ASP A 112 -6.47 6.52 -17.36
CA ASP A 112 -5.61 7.25 -18.28
C ASP A 112 -6.23 8.62 -18.53
N ASP A 113 -5.57 9.70 -18.10
CA ASP A 113 -5.98 11.07 -18.40
C ASP A 113 -5.15 11.61 -19.57
N ILE A 114 -5.80 12.01 -20.68
CA ILE A 114 -5.12 12.67 -21.80
C ILE A 114 -4.98 14.16 -21.46
N LEU A 115 -3.73 14.62 -21.30
CA LEU A 115 -3.42 16.00 -20.98
C LEU A 115 -3.41 16.81 -22.27
N THR A 116 -4.54 17.38 -22.68
CA THR A 116 -4.61 18.33 -23.82
C THR A 116 -4.07 19.72 -23.43
N PRO A 117 -3.63 20.57 -24.37
CA PRO A 117 -3.29 21.95 -24.05
C PRO A 117 -4.44 22.70 -23.37
N GLY A 118 -4.18 23.34 -22.24
CA GLY A 118 -5.18 23.93 -21.34
C GLY A 118 -5.62 23.01 -20.19
N TYR A 119 -5.19 21.74 -20.18
CA TYR A 119 -5.54 20.79 -19.12
C TYR A 119 -5.03 21.25 -17.76
N LYS A 120 -5.88 21.07 -16.74
CA LYS A 120 -5.57 21.24 -15.33
C LYS A 120 -6.36 20.24 -14.51
N ASN A 121 -5.68 19.48 -13.66
CA ASN A 121 -6.32 18.56 -12.73
C ASN A 121 -5.58 18.56 -11.39
N ARG A 122 -6.34 18.40 -10.30
CA ARG A 122 -5.84 18.24 -8.94
C ARG A 122 -6.40 16.95 -8.37
N ILE A 123 -5.52 16.01 -8.05
CA ILE A 123 -5.84 14.71 -7.49
C ILE A 123 -5.44 14.73 -6.01
N THR A 124 -6.35 14.27 -5.15
CA THR A 124 -6.17 14.17 -3.69
C THR A 124 -6.94 12.96 -3.21
N PRO A 125 -6.44 12.22 -2.19
CA PRO A 125 -7.25 11.23 -1.53
C PRO A 125 -8.28 11.93 -0.62
N ILE A 126 -9.10 11.16 0.08
CA ILE A 126 -10.13 11.66 1.01
C ILE A 126 -9.96 11.09 2.42
N GLY A 127 -10.42 11.84 3.41
CA GLY A 127 -10.46 11.36 4.80
C GLY A 127 -9.10 11.25 5.48
N GLY A 128 -8.01 11.80 4.90
CA GLY A 128 -6.70 11.86 5.57
C GLY A 128 -5.93 10.53 5.54
N ARG A 129 -6.19 9.70 4.53
CA ARG A 129 -5.51 8.42 4.31
C ARG A 129 -5.03 8.34 2.87
N SER A 130 -3.76 7.98 2.69
CA SER A 130 -3.00 8.24 1.46
C SER A 130 -3.49 7.57 0.18
N SER A 131 -4.33 6.55 0.25
CA SER A 131 -4.85 5.85 -0.93
C SER A 131 -6.37 5.64 -0.89
N ASN A 132 -7.08 6.43 -0.08
CA ASN A 132 -8.54 6.44 -0.07
C ASN A 132 -9.06 7.21 -1.30
N GLY A 133 -9.68 6.51 -2.25
CA GLY A 133 -10.21 7.08 -3.49
C GLY A 133 -9.19 7.38 -4.61
N ALA A 134 -7.94 7.73 -4.30
CA ALA A 134 -6.88 7.96 -5.29
C ALA A 134 -5.53 7.36 -4.85
N MET A 135 -4.82 6.67 -5.75
CA MET A 135 -3.48 6.15 -5.46
C MET A 135 -2.39 7.24 -5.61
N PRO A 136 -1.35 7.27 -4.76
CA PRO A 136 -0.25 8.24 -4.82
C PRO A 136 0.86 7.87 -5.82
N PHE A 137 0.51 7.16 -6.90
CA PHE A 137 1.43 6.70 -7.92
C PHE A 137 0.92 7.08 -9.31
N PHE A 138 1.81 7.70 -10.09
CA PHE A 138 1.49 8.26 -11.39
C PHE A 138 2.60 7.89 -12.38
N ASN A 139 2.22 7.58 -13.61
CA ASN A 139 3.14 7.48 -14.72
C ASN A 139 2.77 8.54 -15.77
N LEU A 140 3.62 9.55 -15.92
CA LEU A 140 3.46 10.57 -16.95
C LEU A 140 4.22 10.13 -18.20
N GLU A 141 3.48 9.63 -19.18
CA GLU A 141 3.99 9.32 -20.51
C GLU A 141 4.06 10.61 -21.34
N ILE A 142 5.22 10.86 -21.94
CA ILE A 142 5.47 11.99 -22.82
C ILE A 142 6.00 11.49 -24.17
N PRO A 143 5.96 12.31 -25.24
CA PRO A 143 6.40 11.89 -26.56
C PRO A 143 7.86 11.43 -26.58
N GLY A 144 8.13 10.45 -27.46
CA GLY A 144 9.47 9.89 -27.65
C GLY A 144 9.74 8.58 -26.92
N ASN A 145 8.70 7.78 -26.62
CA ASN A 145 8.83 6.50 -25.90
C ASN A 145 9.57 6.68 -24.57
N ARG A 146 9.09 7.60 -23.74
CA ARG A 146 9.69 7.93 -22.45
C ARG A 146 8.67 8.50 -21.50
N GLY A 147 9.03 8.56 -20.24
CA GLY A 147 8.19 9.20 -19.24
C GLY A 147 8.83 9.24 -17.86
N VAL A 148 8.00 9.63 -16.90
CA VAL A 148 8.41 9.75 -15.50
C VAL A 148 7.35 9.17 -14.59
N MET A 149 7.78 8.24 -13.73
CA MET A 149 7.01 7.80 -12.59
C MET A 149 7.12 8.85 -11.49
N VAL A 150 5.98 9.32 -11.00
CA VAL A 150 5.89 10.23 -9.86
C VAL A 150 5.18 9.49 -8.74
N ALA A 151 5.85 9.32 -7.61
CA ALA A 151 5.30 8.62 -6.46
C ALA A 151 5.44 9.47 -5.20
N ILE A 152 4.37 9.53 -4.40
CA ILE A 152 4.28 10.33 -3.19
C ILE A 152 4.39 9.40 -1.97
N GLY A 153 5.21 9.80 -1.01
CA GLY A 153 5.31 9.15 0.30
C GLY A 153 4.78 10.07 1.38
N TRP A 154 3.48 9.96 1.65
CA TRP A 154 2.81 10.65 2.73
C TRP A 154 1.54 9.92 3.09
N THR A 155 1.45 9.50 4.33
CA THR A 155 0.40 8.59 4.84
C THR A 155 -0.90 9.33 5.22
N GLY A 156 -0.85 10.66 5.23
CA GLY A 156 -2.00 11.56 5.37
C GLY A 156 -2.56 12.07 4.04
N GLN A 157 -3.03 13.31 4.03
CA GLN A 157 -3.66 14.00 2.92
C GLN A 157 -2.63 14.70 2.02
N TRP A 158 -2.41 14.17 0.82
CA TRP A 158 -1.55 14.77 -0.19
C TRP A 158 -2.36 15.40 -1.34
N ALA A 159 -1.71 16.22 -2.15
CA ALA A 159 -2.24 16.70 -3.41
C ALA A 159 -1.22 16.59 -4.54
N ALA A 160 -1.69 16.18 -5.72
CA ALA A 160 -0.93 16.16 -6.96
C ALA A 160 -1.66 16.99 -8.02
N GLU A 161 -0.98 17.95 -8.62
CA GLU A 161 -1.50 18.81 -9.67
C GLU A 161 -0.73 18.57 -10.96
N PHE A 162 -1.49 18.40 -12.03
CA PHE A 162 -0.97 18.20 -13.38
C PHE A 162 -1.58 19.27 -14.28
N GLU A 163 -0.73 20.05 -14.93
CA GLU A 163 -1.13 21.13 -15.84
C GLU A 163 -0.39 21.00 -17.16
N ARG A 164 -1.09 21.15 -18.28
CA ARG A 164 -0.48 21.34 -19.60
C ARG A 164 -0.89 22.71 -20.13
N PRO A 165 -0.13 23.79 -19.87
CA PRO A 165 -0.52 25.13 -20.30
C PRO A 165 -0.74 25.23 -21.81
N TYR A 166 -1.72 26.03 -22.23
CA TYR A 166 -1.88 26.43 -23.63
C TYR A 166 -0.90 27.56 -23.94
N LEU A 167 0.06 27.30 -24.84
CA LEU A 167 1.08 28.28 -25.21
C LEU A 167 0.71 29.10 -26.44
N GLY A 168 -0.49 28.92 -27.00
CA GLY A 168 -0.92 29.59 -28.24
C GLY A 168 -0.72 28.73 -29.50
N PRO A 169 -1.29 29.15 -30.64
CA PRO A 169 -1.37 28.34 -31.85
C PRO A 169 -0.04 28.20 -32.62
N TYR A 170 0.98 29.00 -32.27
CA TYR A 170 2.27 29.02 -32.96
C TYR A 170 3.37 28.22 -32.22
N HIS A 171 3.03 27.58 -31.09
CA HIS A 171 3.97 26.74 -30.36
C HIS A 171 3.78 25.27 -30.76
N ASN A 172 4.79 24.72 -31.45
CA ASN A 172 4.76 23.32 -31.85
C ASN A 172 5.05 22.36 -30.70
N GLY A 173 5.75 22.77 -29.64
CA GLY A 173 5.99 21.98 -28.42
C GLY A 173 5.08 22.40 -27.26
N GLY A 174 5.25 21.75 -26.11
CA GLY A 174 4.45 22.03 -24.92
C GLY A 174 5.26 21.98 -23.63
N LYS A 175 4.57 22.27 -22.53
CA LYS A 175 5.09 22.08 -21.18
C LYS A 175 4.07 21.29 -20.38
N VAL A 176 4.54 20.44 -19.49
CA VAL A 176 3.73 19.81 -18.45
C VAL A 176 4.30 20.21 -17.10
N ILE A 177 3.46 20.74 -16.24
CA ILE A 177 3.82 21.12 -14.89
C ILE A 177 3.25 20.07 -13.94
N VAL A 178 4.11 19.55 -13.07
CA VAL A 178 3.74 18.59 -12.05
C VAL A 178 4.07 19.19 -10.69
N ARG A 179 3.07 19.26 -9.81
CA ARG A 179 3.25 19.71 -8.43
C ARG A 179 2.71 18.67 -7.48
N THR A 180 3.46 18.32 -6.44
CA THR A 180 3.00 17.40 -5.39
C THR A 180 3.36 17.96 -4.03
N GLY A 181 2.58 17.63 -3.00
CA GLY A 181 2.85 18.07 -1.63
C GLY A 181 1.72 17.67 -0.69
N MET A 182 1.70 18.26 0.50
CA MET A 182 0.53 18.18 1.38
C MET A 182 -0.65 18.90 0.73
N ALA A 183 -1.87 18.46 1.03
CA ALA A 183 -3.04 19.12 0.47
C ALA A 183 -3.25 20.54 1.02
N HIS A 184 -2.85 20.79 2.26
CA HIS A 184 -2.92 22.10 2.90
C HIS A 184 -1.78 22.28 3.90
N THR A 185 -1.13 23.46 3.84
CA THR A 185 -0.15 23.92 4.81
C THR A 185 -0.31 25.43 4.92
N HIS A 186 -0.57 25.93 6.12
CA HIS A 186 -0.52 27.36 6.44
C HIS A 186 -0.12 27.48 7.91
N LEU A 187 1.19 27.51 8.18
CA LEU A 187 1.68 27.37 9.54
C LEU A 187 2.93 28.20 9.84
N LYS A 188 2.97 28.76 11.04
CA LYS A 188 4.21 29.18 11.68
C LYS A 188 4.86 28.01 12.42
N LEU A 189 6.18 28.10 12.59
CA LEU A 189 6.95 27.22 13.44
C LEU A 189 7.40 27.97 14.69
N HIS A 190 7.15 27.40 15.86
CA HIS A 190 7.68 27.90 17.13
C HIS A 190 9.19 27.67 17.23
N PRO A 191 9.90 28.40 18.10
CA PRO A 191 11.33 28.20 18.33
C PRO A 191 11.70 26.74 18.57
N GLY A 192 12.66 26.23 17.80
CA GLY A 192 13.14 24.85 17.90
C GLY A 192 12.27 23.81 17.20
N GLU A 193 11.06 24.15 16.75
CA GLU A 193 10.23 23.20 16.02
C GLU A 193 10.82 22.88 14.65
N GLN A 194 10.73 21.61 14.29
CA GLN A 194 11.01 21.10 12.95
C GLN A 194 9.80 20.33 12.46
N ILE A 195 9.47 20.44 11.17
CA ILE A 195 8.47 19.61 10.48
C ILE A 195 9.09 18.98 9.25
N ARG A 196 8.55 17.84 8.81
CA ARG A 196 8.88 17.23 7.52
C ARG A 196 7.75 17.37 6.50
N THR A 197 8.10 17.32 5.23
CA THR A 197 7.14 17.22 4.11
C THR A 197 6.92 15.77 3.68
N PRO A 198 5.94 15.52 2.78
CA PRO A 198 5.88 14.32 1.95
C PRO A 198 7.23 14.02 1.30
N GLN A 199 7.55 12.72 1.22
CA GLN A 199 8.56 12.22 0.31
C GLN A 199 8.04 12.31 -1.14
N THR A 200 8.91 12.59 -2.09
CA THR A 200 8.64 12.41 -3.51
C THR A 200 9.73 11.59 -4.16
N LEU A 201 9.34 10.70 -5.07
CA LEU A 201 10.22 9.92 -5.93
C LEU A 201 9.89 10.23 -7.39
N LEU A 202 10.93 10.45 -8.18
CA LEU A 202 10.89 10.42 -9.63
C LEU A 202 11.71 9.23 -10.14
N LEU A 203 11.15 8.45 -11.07
CA LEU A 203 11.90 7.46 -11.83
C LEU A 203 11.66 7.71 -13.32
N PHE A 204 12.74 7.98 -14.04
CA PHE A 204 12.71 8.28 -15.48
C PHE A 204 12.85 6.99 -16.27
N TRP A 205 12.06 6.81 -17.31
CA TRP A 205 12.09 5.59 -18.11
C TRP A 205 12.05 5.91 -19.61
N GLU A 206 12.59 4.97 -20.39
CA GLU A 206 12.56 4.94 -21.85
C GLU A 206 11.98 3.60 -22.32
N GLY A 207 11.47 3.56 -23.55
CA GLY A 207 10.72 2.43 -24.10
C GLY A 207 9.22 2.65 -24.00
N ASP A 208 8.44 1.57 -23.95
CA ASP A 208 6.99 1.69 -23.78
C ASP A 208 6.59 1.88 -22.30
N ARG A 209 5.36 2.35 -22.08
CA ARG A 209 4.74 2.51 -20.76
C ARG A 209 4.87 1.28 -19.86
N ILE A 210 4.67 0.07 -20.39
CA ILE A 210 4.69 -1.16 -19.60
C ILE A 210 6.11 -1.48 -19.14
N ALA A 211 7.12 -1.25 -19.99
CA ALA A 211 8.52 -1.30 -19.59
C ALA A 211 8.83 -0.31 -18.46
N GLY A 212 8.29 0.92 -18.52
CA GLY A 212 8.36 1.91 -17.44
C GLY A 212 7.73 1.44 -16.12
N HIS A 213 6.51 0.88 -16.17
CA HIS A 213 5.86 0.27 -14.99
C HIS A 213 6.67 -0.89 -14.41
N ASN A 214 7.24 -1.73 -15.25
CA ASN A 214 8.08 -2.84 -14.80
C ASN A 214 9.41 -2.36 -14.21
N GLN A 215 10.01 -1.29 -14.74
CA GLN A 215 11.17 -0.66 -14.10
C GLN A 215 10.83 -0.10 -12.72
N PHE A 216 9.67 0.55 -12.57
CA PHE A 216 9.18 1.03 -11.27
C PHE A 216 8.91 -0.11 -10.28
N ARG A 217 8.23 -1.17 -10.72
CA ARG A 217 8.02 -2.38 -9.92
C ARG A 217 9.37 -2.94 -9.43
N ARG A 218 10.35 -3.12 -10.31
CA ARG A 218 11.69 -3.60 -9.91
C ARG A 218 12.37 -2.68 -8.90
N PHE A 219 12.24 -1.36 -9.07
CA PHE A 219 12.72 -0.38 -8.10
C PHE A 219 12.04 -0.55 -6.73
N VAL A 220 10.71 -0.65 -6.69
CA VAL A 220 9.94 -0.84 -5.45
C VAL A 220 10.36 -2.13 -4.73
N LEU A 221 10.53 -3.23 -5.45
CA LEU A 221 10.95 -4.51 -4.87
C LEU A 221 12.35 -4.45 -4.27
N ARG A 222 13.28 -3.74 -4.92
CA ARG A 222 14.67 -3.64 -4.47
C ARG A 222 14.86 -2.65 -3.32
N HIS A 223 14.25 -1.47 -3.44
CA HIS A 223 14.59 -0.29 -2.64
C HIS A 223 13.49 0.16 -1.68
N LYS A 224 12.26 -0.33 -1.84
CA LYS A 224 11.08 0.11 -1.07
C LYS A 224 10.31 -1.03 -0.41
N THR A 225 10.77 -2.26 -0.53
CA THR A 225 10.15 -3.40 0.11
C THR A 225 10.87 -3.71 1.42
N PRO A 226 10.16 -3.99 2.53
CA PRO A 226 10.82 -4.37 3.77
C PRO A 226 11.71 -5.59 3.54
N GLN A 227 12.88 -5.61 4.17
CA GLN A 227 13.83 -6.71 4.05
C GLN A 227 14.01 -7.43 5.37
N LEU A 228 14.09 -8.76 5.31
CA LEU A 228 14.54 -9.61 6.41
C LEU A 228 15.76 -10.41 5.96
N GLY A 229 16.85 -10.32 6.72
CA GLY A 229 18.11 -11.01 6.36
C GLY A 229 18.69 -10.59 5.01
N GLY A 230 18.50 -9.33 4.60
CA GLY A 230 18.99 -8.78 3.33
C GLY A 230 18.23 -9.23 2.08
N LYS A 231 17.01 -9.78 2.25
CA LYS A 231 16.13 -10.20 1.16
C LYS A 231 14.75 -9.55 1.32
N PRO A 232 14.07 -9.20 0.22
CA PRO A 232 12.67 -8.82 0.25
C PRO A 232 11.84 -9.85 1.02
N VAL A 233 10.94 -9.37 1.87
CA VAL A 233 10.03 -10.21 2.64
C VAL A 233 9.09 -10.99 1.73
N GLU A 234 8.91 -12.28 2.04
CA GLU A 234 7.86 -13.10 1.44
C GLU A 234 6.58 -12.92 2.26
N LEU A 235 5.47 -12.54 1.60
CA LEU A 235 4.21 -12.23 2.29
C LEU A 235 3.55 -13.48 2.85
N PRO A 236 3.12 -13.52 4.12
CA PRO A 236 2.46 -14.67 4.75
C PRO A 236 1.38 -15.42 3.96
N VAL A 237 1.28 -16.73 4.22
CA VAL A 237 0.06 -17.53 3.98
C VAL A 237 -0.60 -17.77 5.33
N ALA A 238 -1.60 -16.95 5.65
CA ALA A 238 -2.19 -16.89 6.98
C ALA A 238 -3.48 -17.70 7.08
N ALA A 239 -3.65 -18.48 8.14
CA ALA A 239 -4.95 -18.96 8.60
C ALA A 239 -5.63 -17.83 9.39
N CYS A 240 -6.68 -17.23 8.83
CA CYS A 240 -7.35 -16.06 9.43
C CYS A 240 -8.59 -16.48 10.24
N ALA A 241 -8.59 -16.25 11.55
CA ALA A 241 -9.66 -16.72 12.43
C ALA A 241 -10.95 -15.85 12.42
N TRP A 242 -10.91 -14.62 11.88
CA TRP A 242 -12.02 -13.65 11.95
C TRP A 242 -13.36 -14.16 11.42
N PHE A 243 -13.36 -14.78 10.25
CA PHE A 243 -14.58 -15.11 9.49
C PHE A 243 -15.16 -16.49 9.82
N GLN A 244 -14.63 -17.21 10.81
CA GLN A 244 -14.83 -18.65 10.91
C GLN A 244 -15.26 -19.11 12.30
N PHE A 245 -14.60 -18.68 13.39
CA PHE A 245 -14.91 -19.13 14.75
C PHE A 245 -15.72 -18.10 15.53
N ASP A 246 -17.00 -18.36 15.80
CA ASP A 246 -17.87 -17.58 16.71
C ASP A 246 -17.75 -16.04 16.59
N TYR A 247 -17.35 -15.54 15.42
CA TYR A 247 -17.13 -14.14 15.04
C TYR A 247 -16.44 -13.25 16.08
N GLY A 248 -15.18 -12.91 15.81
CA GLY A 248 -14.46 -11.79 16.43
C GLY A 248 -14.42 -11.79 17.95
N ASN A 249 -15.37 -11.12 18.59
CA ASN A 249 -15.38 -10.82 20.02
C ASN A 249 -15.52 -12.03 20.96
N ARG A 250 -15.58 -13.26 20.44
CA ARG A 250 -15.71 -14.51 21.23
C ARG A 250 -14.43 -15.36 21.25
N TYR A 251 -13.29 -14.79 20.88
CA TYR A 251 -12.01 -15.49 21.00
C TYR A 251 -11.67 -15.86 22.44
N THR A 252 -11.12 -17.06 22.61
CA THR A 252 -10.53 -17.59 23.85
C THR A 252 -9.21 -18.25 23.53
N GLU A 253 -8.33 -18.39 24.53
CA GLU A 253 -7.07 -19.12 24.41
C GLU A 253 -7.27 -20.51 23.79
N GLU A 254 -8.25 -21.26 24.30
CA GLU A 254 -8.55 -22.63 23.89
C GLU A 254 -9.01 -22.72 22.44
N ASN A 255 -9.93 -21.85 22.03
CA ASN A 255 -10.49 -21.94 20.68
C ASN A 255 -9.49 -21.53 19.59
N GLN A 256 -8.61 -20.57 19.88
CA GLN A 256 -7.57 -20.16 18.93
C GLN A 256 -6.50 -21.24 18.78
N ILE A 257 -6.08 -21.88 19.88
CA ILE A 257 -5.16 -23.02 19.84
C ILE A 257 -5.78 -24.18 19.05
N ALA A 258 -7.02 -24.56 19.37
CA ALA A 258 -7.71 -25.64 18.66
C ALA A 258 -7.85 -25.34 17.17
N PHE A 259 -8.10 -24.09 16.81
CA PHE A 259 -8.24 -23.66 15.42
C PHE A 259 -6.94 -23.80 14.64
N ALA A 260 -5.83 -23.30 15.20
CA ALA A 260 -4.50 -23.43 14.62
C ALA A 260 -4.08 -24.91 14.46
N GLN A 261 -4.35 -25.73 15.48
CA GLN A 261 -4.08 -27.17 15.45
C GLN A 261 -4.89 -27.90 14.38
N LEU A 262 -6.13 -27.48 14.13
CA LEU A 262 -6.97 -28.09 13.10
C LEU A 262 -6.39 -27.88 11.70
N TYR A 263 -5.95 -26.66 11.37
CA TYR A 263 -5.26 -26.39 10.10
C TYR A 263 -4.05 -27.31 9.91
N LYS A 264 -3.20 -27.42 10.94
CA LYS A 264 -2.03 -28.30 10.92
C LYS A 264 -2.41 -29.78 10.75
N LYS A 265 -3.38 -30.26 11.53
CA LYS A 265 -3.86 -31.66 11.48
C LYS A 265 -4.41 -32.01 10.10
N LEU A 266 -5.07 -31.07 9.44
CA LEU A 266 -5.65 -31.25 8.11
C LEU A 266 -4.64 -31.04 6.98
N GLY A 267 -3.38 -30.69 7.27
CA GLY A 267 -2.38 -30.44 6.23
C GLY A 267 -2.67 -29.20 5.37
N LEU A 268 -3.41 -28.24 5.92
CA LEU A 268 -3.61 -26.93 5.30
C LEU A 268 -2.36 -26.08 5.58
N ASP A 269 -1.36 -26.22 4.72
CA ASP A 269 -0.01 -25.71 4.93
C ASP A 269 0.06 -24.17 4.87
N THR A 270 -0.15 -23.57 6.04
CA THR A 270 -0.06 -22.14 6.33
C THR A 270 1.20 -21.88 7.15
N ASP A 271 1.86 -20.76 6.90
CA ASP A 271 3.08 -20.37 7.62
C ASP A 271 2.79 -19.41 8.79
N THR A 272 1.54 -18.95 8.91
CA THR A 272 1.14 -17.91 9.86
C THR A 272 -0.26 -18.21 10.41
N PHE A 273 -0.42 -18.10 11.71
CA PHE A 273 -1.73 -18.03 12.37
C PHE A 273 -2.09 -16.58 12.67
N TRP A 274 -3.26 -16.14 12.21
CA TRP A 274 -3.73 -14.76 12.38
C TRP A 274 -4.96 -14.74 13.30
N MET A 275 -4.75 -14.20 14.50
CA MET A 275 -5.82 -13.81 15.42
C MET A 275 -6.19 -12.34 15.21
N ASP A 276 -7.41 -12.10 14.72
CA ASP A 276 -7.87 -10.78 14.29
C ASP A 276 -8.53 -9.98 15.43
N ALA A 277 -9.37 -8.99 15.12
CA ALA A 277 -9.93 -8.07 16.08
C ALA A 277 -10.77 -8.75 17.18
N GLY A 278 -11.02 -8.02 18.27
CA GLY A 278 -11.98 -8.42 19.31
C GLY A 278 -11.43 -9.19 20.51
N TRP A 279 -10.11 -9.37 20.62
CA TRP A 279 -9.45 -10.02 21.77
C TRP A 279 -9.45 -9.17 23.06
N PHE A 280 -9.81 -7.89 22.98
CA PHE A 280 -9.75 -6.90 24.06
C PHE A 280 -11.11 -6.62 24.72
N ASP A 281 -11.10 -6.08 25.94
CA ASP A 281 -12.32 -5.76 26.70
C ASP A 281 -13.28 -4.85 25.92
N GLY A 282 -14.58 -5.16 25.96
CA GLY A 282 -15.62 -4.53 25.14
C GLY A 282 -15.68 -4.99 23.66
N GLY A 283 -14.61 -5.63 23.15
CA GLY A 283 -14.54 -6.16 21.79
C GLY A 283 -14.57 -5.09 20.69
N PHE A 284 -14.39 -5.49 19.44
CA PHE A 284 -14.46 -4.60 18.28
C PHE A 284 -15.91 -4.26 17.89
N PRO A 285 -16.23 -3.01 17.51
CA PRO A 285 -15.39 -1.81 17.62
C PRO A 285 -15.49 -1.12 19.00
N SER A 286 -16.51 -1.44 19.80
CA SER A 286 -16.94 -0.69 21.00
C SER A 286 -15.95 -0.63 22.17
N GLY A 287 -14.94 -1.49 22.17
CA GLY A 287 -13.86 -1.56 23.14
C GLY A 287 -12.54 -0.98 22.63
N ALA A 288 -12.48 -0.46 21.40
CA ALA A 288 -11.25 0.11 20.85
C ALA A 288 -10.69 1.17 21.81
N GLY A 289 -9.41 1.05 22.15
CA GLY A 289 -8.78 1.83 23.22
C GLY A 289 -8.62 1.10 24.56
N ASN A 290 -9.21 -0.09 24.72
CA ASN A 290 -8.89 -1.04 25.80
C ASN A 290 -7.82 -2.04 25.34
N TRP A 291 -6.56 -1.65 25.14
CA TRP A 291 -5.55 -2.57 24.55
C TRP A 291 -5.03 -3.66 25.50
N PHE A 292 -5.91 -4.28 26.29
CA PHE A 292 -5.59 -5.35 27.25
C PHE A 292 -6.37 -6.62 26.90
N PRO A 293 -5.74 -7.81 26.98
CA PRO A 293 -6.45 -9.08 26.76
C PRO A 293 -7.62 -9.25 27.73
N LYS A 294 -8.74 -9.79 27.27
CA LYS A 294 -9.86 -10.19 28.14
C LYS A 294 -9.37 -11.24 29.13
N LYS A 295 -9.39 -10.93 30.43
CA LYS A 295 -8.78 -11.77 31.47
C LYS A 295 -9.38 -13.17 31.53
N GLU A 296 -10.69 -13.29 31.38
CA GLU A 296 -11.42 -14.56 31.44
C GLU A 296 -11.15 -15.43 30.20
N ALA A 297 -11.03 -14.80 29.03
CA ALA A 297 -10.80 -15.50 27.77
C ALA A 297 -9.32 -15.83 27.50
N PHE A 298 -8.41 -15.03 28.06
CA PHE A 298 -6.96 -15.14 27.91
C PHE A 298 -6.27 -15.04 29.29
N PRO A 299 -6.48 -16.01 30.19
CA PRO A 299 -5.93 -15.96 31.55
C PRO A 299 -4.40 -15.94 31.59
N ASN A 300 -3.73 -16.38 30.52
CA ASN A 300 -2.27 -16.36 30.38
C ASN A 300 -1.79 -15.30 29.36
N GLY A 301 -2.63 -14.32 29.03
CA GLY A 301 -2.43 -13.47 27.86
C GLY A 301 -2.36 -14.31 26.58
N PHE A 302 -1.50 -13.93 25.64
CA PHE A 302 -1.36 -14.65 24.36
C PHE A 302 -0.19 -15.65 24.33
N LYS A 303 0.52 -15.82 25.45
CA LYS A 303 1.71 -16.67 25.52
C LYS A 303 1.42 -18.12 25.12
N LYS A 304 0.31 -18.70 25.59
CA LYS A 304 -0.05 -20.09 25.28
C LYS A 304 -0.45 -20.30 23.82
N ILE A 305 -1.13 -19.33 23.23
CA ILE A 305 -1.44 -19.33 21.79
C ILE A 305 -0.13 -19.28 21.00
N SER A 306 0.75 -18.33 21.32
CA SER A 306 2.06 -18.19 20.67
C SER A 306 2.89 -19.47 20.79
N GLU A 307 3.02 -20.06 21.99
CA GLU A 307 3.75 -21.32 22.21
C GLU A 307 3.21 -22.45 21.33
N ALA A 308 1.88 -22.59 21.23
CA ALA A 308 1.25 -23.59 20.39
C ALA A 308 1.49 -23.34 18.88
N VAL A 309 1.31 -22.10 18.44
CA VAL A 309 1.51 -21.68 17.04
C VAL A 309 2.96 -21.89 16.60
N HIS A 310 3.93 -21.44 17.39
CA HIS A 310 5.35 -21.65 17.13
C HIS A 310 5.73 -23.14 17.20
N GLY A 311 5.14 -23.91 18.11
CA GLY A 311 5.33 -25.37 18.19
C GLY A 311 4.89 -26.12 16.93
N MET A 312 4.01 -25.53 16.12
CA MET A 312 3.58 -26.06 14.82
C MET A 312 4.42 -25.56 13.64
N GLY A 313 5.40 -24.69 13.90
CA GLY A 313 6.27 -24.06 12.89
C GLY A 313 5.63 -22.85 12.21
N MET A 314 4.56 -22.27 12.77
CA MET A 314 3.89 -21.09 12.23
C MET A 314 4.30 -19.83 12.97
N LYS A 315 4.21 -18.68 12.30
CA LYS A 315 4.31 -17.34 12.88
C LYS A 315 2.99 -16.94 13.55
N PHE A 316 3.05 -16.10 14.58
CA PHE A 316 1.89 -15.50 15.21
C PHE A 316 1.69 -14.06 14.77
N LEU A 317 0.54 -13.80 14.12
CA LEU A 317 0.08 -12.48 13.72
C LEU A 317 -1.07 -12.04 14.63
N LEU A 318 -0.95 -10.83 15.20
CA LEU A 318 -1.97 -10.22 16.06
C LEU A 318 -2.41 -8.85 15.55
N TRP A 319 -3.73 -8.66 15.47
CA TRP A 319 -4.39 -7.41 15.06
C TRP A 319 -4.45 -6.37 16.17
N PHE A 320 -4.25 -5.10 15.80
CA PHE A 320 -4.44 -3.91 16.63
C PHE A 320 -5.02 -2.78 15.77
N GLU A 321 -5.65 -1.80 16.42
CA GLU A 321 -6.12 -0.57 15.74
C GLU A 321 -5.98 0.65 16.65
N PRO A 322 -4.74 1.05 16.93
CA PRO A 322 -4.47 1.97 18.02
C PRO A 322 -4.99 3.40 17.79
N GLU A 323 -5.29 3.77 16.54
CA GLU A 323 -5.71 5.11 16.18
C GLU A 323 -7.16 5.41 16.58
N ARG A 324 -8.06 4.41 16.63
CA ARG A 324 -9.43 4.63 17.12
C ARG A 324 -9.51 4.39 18.62
N VAL A 325 -10.21 5.29 19.30
CA VAL A 325 -10.62 5.13 20.69
C VAL A 325 -12.14 5.27 20.79
N SER A 326 -12.82 4.24 21.29
CA SER A 326 -14.25 4.27 21.54
C SER A 326 -14.55 5.02 22.84
N GLU A 327 -15.65 5.78 22.85
CA GLU A 327 -16.21 6.37 24.05
C GLU A 327 -16.41 5.31 25.13
N GLY A 328 -16.04 5.67 26.37
CA GLY A 328 -16.13 4.79 27.52
C GLY A 328 -15.04 3.71 27.59
N SER A 329 -14.09 3.62 26.65
CA SER A 329 -12.88 2.78 26.80
C SER A 329 -11.90 3.35 27.84
N TRP A 330 -10.87 2.59 28.19
CA TRP A 330 -9.83 2.97 29.14
C TRP A 330 -9.10 4.24 28.71
N LEU A 331 -8.62 4.30 27.46
CA LEU A 331 -8.00 5.52 26.93
C LEU A 331 -8.93 6.73 27.00
N HIS A 332 -10.22 6.55 26.70
CA HIS A 332 -11.21 7.63 26.81
C HIS A 332 -11.42 8.12 28.24
N ARG A 333 -11.45 7.22 29.23
CA ARG A 333 -11.69 7.60 30.62
C ARG A 333 -10.46 8.17 31.32
N GLU A 334 -9.31 7.53 31.12
CA GLU A 334 -8.09 7.83 31.88
C GLU A 334 -7.18 8.84 31.19
N HIS A 335 -7.24 8.94 29.86
CA HIS A 335 -6.37 9.80 29.06
C HIS A 335 -7.12 10.64 27.99
N PRO A 336 -8.18 11.38 28.35
CA PRO A 336 -8.92 12.22 27.41
C PRO A 336 -8.04 13.28 26.73
N GLU A 337 -6.95 13.71 27.38
CA GLU A 337 -5.97 14.67 26.84
C GLU A 337 -5.14 14.13 25.66
N TRP A 338 -5.20 12.83 25.39
CA TRP A 338 -4.56 12.20 24.23
C TRP A 338 -5.48 12.10 23.01
N LEU A 339 -6.74 12.49 23.13
CA LEU A 339 -7.76 12.20 22.13
C LEU A 339 -8.21 13.46 21.39
N LEU A 340 -8.41 13.32 20.08
CA LEU A 340 -9.04 14.32 19.25
C LEU A 340 -10.50 13.95 19.01
N SER A 341 -11.37 14.95 19.06
CA SER A 341 -12.81 14.82 18.82
C SER A 341 -13.16 15.36 17.45
N HIS A 342 -14.15 14.75 16.79
CA HIS A 342 -14.75 15.27 15.57
C HIS A 342 -15.88 16.25 15.90
N ALA A 343 -16.23 17.11 14.93
CA ALA A 343 -17.34 18.06 15.05
C ALA A 343 -18.69 17.33 15.24
N GLU A 344 -19.64 18.02 15.87
CA GLU A 344 -21.01 17.53 16.01
C GLU A 344 -21.65 17.35 14.62
N GLY A 345 -22.29 16.21 14.38
CA GLY A 345 -22.88 15.86 13.08
C GLY A 345 -21.92 15.34 12.00
N ALA A 346 -20.61 15.26 12.28
CA ALA A 346 -19.66 14.65 11.33
C ALA A 346 -19.91 13.14 11.15
N MET A 347 -19.86 12.67 9.91
CA MET A 347 -20.07 11.26 9.55
C MET A 347 -18.75 10.48 9.63
N VAL A 348 -18.40 10.06 10.84
CA VAL A 348 -17.20 9.23 11.06
C VAL A 348 -17.55 7.75 10.91
N PHE A 349 -16.74 7.00 10.17
CA PHE A 349 -16.95 5.56 9.96
C PHE A 349 -17.06 4.82 11.30
N LEU A 350 -18.12 4.01 11.46
CA LEU A 350 -18.47 3.31 12.70
C LEU A 350 -18.67 4.22 13.93
N SER A 351 -19.10 5.48 13.72
CA SER A 351 -19.42 6.44 14.79
C SER A 351 -20.78 7.14 14.55
N PRO A 352 -21.71 7.17 15.54
CA PRO A 352 -21.65 6.34 16.74
C PRO A 352 -21.67 4.85 16.35
N ASP A 353 -21.04 4.01 17.17
CA ASP A 353 -21.06 2.57 16.96
C ASP A 353 -22.46 1.97 17.20
N GLN A 354 -22.63 0.65 17.04
CA GLN A 354 -23.93 0.00 17.27
C GLN A 354 -24.51 0.18 18.70
N ASN A 355 -23.70 0.63 19.66
CA ASN A 355 -24.08 0.88 21.05
C ASN A 355 -24.27 2.39 21.33
N GLY A 356 -24.25 3.24 20.31
CA GLY A 356 -24.40 4.69 20.46
C GLY A 356 -23.13 5.42 20.89
N ARG A 357 -21.97 4.75 20.91
CA ARG A 357 -20.70 5.32 21.42
C ARG A 357 -19.98 6.10 20.33
N ARG A 358 -19.50 7.29 20.67
CA ARG A 358 -18.67 8.09 19.76
C ARG A 358 -17.27 7.51 19.60
N SER A 359 -16.66 7.74 18.45
CA SER A 359 -15.24 7.46 18.20
C SER A 359 -14.38 8.71 18.31
N TYR A 360 -13.19 8.56 18.86
CA TYR A 360 -12.14 9.55 18.97
C TYR A 360 -10.88 9.07 18.25
N LEU A 361 -10.04 10.01 17.82
CA LEU A 361 -8.74 9.72 17.21
C LEU A 361 -7.63 9.86 18.27
N LEU A 362 -6.81 8.83 18.45
CA LEU A 362 -5.61 8.92 19.28
C LEU A 362 -4.61 9.88 18.63
N ASN A 363 -4.21 10.93 19.34
CA ASN A 363 -3.25 11.91 18.85
C ASN A 363 -1.82 11.35 18.89
N LEU A 364 -1.36 10.74 17.80
CA LEU A 364 0.02 10.25 17.68
C LEU A 364 1.07 11.38 17.66
N GLY A 365 0.63 12.63 17.46
CA GLY A 365 1.46 13.83 17.63
C GLY A 365 1.70 14.21 19.09
N ASN A 366 0.93 13.67 20.04
CA ASN A 366 1.18 13.84 21.47
C ASN A 366 2.30 12.89 21.92
N PRO A 367 3.46 13.39 22.40
CA PRO A 367 4.58 12.53 22.78
C PRO A 367 4.26 11.52 23.88
N ALA A 368 3.40 11.87 24.84
CA ALA A 368 3.01 10.97 25.94
C ALA A 368 2.13 9.82 25.44
N ALA A 369 1.14 10.14 24.59
CA ALA A 369 0.27 9.14 23.97
C ALA A 369 1.07 8.14 23.12
N ARG A 370 1.97 8.66 22.27
CA ARG A 370 2.84 7.83 21.43
C ARG A 370 3.78 6.96 22.27
N ALA A 371 4.41 7.54 23.31
CA ALA A 371 5.32 6.78 24.17
C ALA A 371 4.59 5.64 24.88
N TRP A 372 3.43 5.90 25.48
CA TRP A 372 2.61 4.86 26.11
C TRP A 372 2.24 3.76 25.11
N LEU A 373 1.74 4.13 23.92
CA LEU A 373 1.35 3.15 22.91
C LEU A 373 2.54 2.29 22.46
N THR A 374 3.69 2.92 22.24
CA THR A 374 4.94 2.25 21.84
C THR A 374 5.38 1.25 22.90
N ASP A 375 5.45 1.68 24.16
CA ASP A 375 5.91 0.84 25.27
C ASP A 375 4.94 -0.32 25.52
N HIS A 376 3.63 -0.04 25.53
CA HIS A 376 2.58 -1.02 25.75
C HIS A 376 2.56 -2.10 24.66
N VAL A 377 2.50 -1.71 23.39
CA VAL A 377 2.50 -2.69 22.28
C VAL A 377 3.85 -3.42 22.19
N SER A 378 4.97 -2.73 22.43
CA SER A 378 6.29 -3.37 22.48
C SER A 378 6.36 -4.44 23.57
N GLN A 379 5.76 -4.20 24.73
CA GLN A 379 5.70 -5.20 25.79
C GLN A 379 4.88 -6.41 25.36
N MET A 380 3.71 -6.20 24.75
CA MET A 380 2.89 -7.29 24.23
C MET A 380 3.61 -8.12 23.15
N ILE A 381 4.30 -7.47 22.21
CA ILE A 381 5.11 -8.15 21.20
C ILE A 381 6.17 -9.04 21.84
N LYS A 382 6.86 -8.54 22.88
CA LYS A 382 7.87 -9.30 23.61
C LYS A 382 7.29 -10.50 24.36
N GLU A 383 6.22 -10.29 25.13
CA GLU A 383 5.64 -11.30 26.01
C GLU A 383 4.95 -12.42 25.24
N ALA A 384 4.25 -12.06 24.17
CA ALA A 384 3.54 -13.00 23.32
C ALA A 384 4.33 -13.44 22.08
N LYS A 385 5.59 -13.00 21.93
CA LYS A 385 6.45 -13.30 20.77
C LYS A 385 5.71 -13.10 19.45
N ILE A 386 5.09 -11.94 19.28
CA ILE A 386 4.34 -11.61 18.06
C ILE A 386 5.34 -11.44 16.92
N ASP A 387 5.22 -12.24 15.86
CA ASP A 387 6.09 -12.16 14.68
C ASP A 387 5.62 -11.07 13.71
N ILE A 388 4.30 -10.85 13.66
CA ILE A 388 3.66 -9.90 12.76
C ILE A 388 2.64 -9.06 13.54
N TYR A 389 2.95 -7.78 13.72
CA TYR A 389 2.04 -6.79 14.28
C TYR A 389 1.17 -6.25 13.14
N ARG A 390 -0.15 -6.46 13.19
CA ARG A 390 -1.09 -5.85 12.25
C ARG A 390 -1.61 -4.54 12.81
N HIS A 391 -1.25 -3.45 12.15
CA HIS A 391 -1.75 -2.10 12.39
C HIS A 391 -2.94 -1.85 11.47
N ASP A 392 -4.16 -1.88 12.00
CA ASP A 392 -5.35 -1.43 11.30
C ASP A 392 -5.71 0.02 11.68
N ALA A 393 -6.50 0.67 10.83
CA ALA A 393 -6.97 2.04 11.05
C ALA A 393 -8.29 2.28 10.29
N ASN A 394 -9.42 2.03 10.94
CA ASN A 394 -10.75 2.22 10.37
C ASN A 394 -11.37 3.56 10.81
N ILE A 395 -10.57 4.62 10.90
CA ILE A 395 -11.03 5.96 11.25
C ILE A 395 -10.42 6.95 10.27
N ASP A 396 -11.22 7.92 9.82
CA ASP A 396 -10.81 8.94 8.85
C ASP A 396 -10.28 10.15 9.64
N PRO A 397 -8.96 10.36 9.73
CA PRO A 397 -8.41 11.36 10.63
C PRO A 397 -8.62 12.82 10.17
N LEU A 398 -8.95 13.05 8.90
CA LEU A 398 -9.14 14.41 8.37
C LEU A 398 -10.31 15.16 9.00
N ASP A 399 -11.30 14.46 9.55
CA ASP A 399 -12.41 15.08 10.29
C ASP A 399 -12.02 15.54 11.71
N PHE A 400 -10.77 15.29 12.12
CA PHE A 400 -10.24 15.59 13.45
C PHE A 400 -9.13 16.65 13.41
N TRP A 401 -8.14 16.50 12.52
CA TRP A 401 -6.94 17.34 12.53
C TRP A 401 -7.21 18.84 12.36
N PRO A 402 -7.99 19.31 11.36
CA PRO A 402 -8.18 20.74 11.14
C PRO A 402 -8.97 21.43 12.26
N LEU A 403 -9.78 20.68 13.03
CA LEU A 403 -10.62 21.23 14.09
C LEU A 403 -9.82 21.74 15.30
N VAL A 404 -8.61 21.20 15.50
CA VAL A 404 -7.75 21.55 16.63
C VAL A 404 -6.54 22.41 16.22
N ASP A 405 -6.34 22.61 14.92
CA ASP A 405 -5.27 23.48 14.41
C ASP A 405 -5.65 24.96 14.63
N PRO A 406 -4.77 25.77 15.25
CA PRO A 406 -4.91 27.22 15.27
C PRO A 406 -4.93 27.83 13.85
N PRO A 407 -5.56 29.00 13.63
CA PRO A 407 -5.62 29.63 12.31
C PRO A 407 -4.26 29.85 11.63
N ASP A 408 -3.22 30.11 12.42
CA ASP A 408 -1.84 30.34 11.96
C ASP A 408 -0.97 29.06 11.99
N ARG A 409 -1.59 27.88 12.13
CA ARG A 409 -0.92 26.56 12.20
C ARG A 409 -1.68 25.44 11.48
N GLN A 410 -2.45 25.77 10.46
CA GLN A 410 -3.22 24.77 9.68
C GLN A 410 -2.30 23.74 9.01
N GLY A 411 -2.60 22.46 9.22
CA GLY A 411 -1.83 21.31 8.76
C GLY A 411 -0.87 20.74 9.81
N ILE A 412 -0.66 21.41 10.95
CA ILE A 412 0.32 20.94 11.94
C ILE A 412 -0.09 19.63 12.60
N THR A 413 -1.37 19.45 12.95
CA THR A 413 -1.81 18.23 13.64
C THR A 413 -1.65 17.00 12.75
N GLU A 414 -1.94 17.12 11.44
CA GLU A 414 -1.68 16.06 10.47
C GLU A 414 -0.18 15.71 10.42
N ILE A 415 0.69 16.71 10.28
CA ILE A 415 2.14 16.49 10.23
C ILE A 415 2.60 15.73 11.47
N ARG A 416 2.19 16.18 12.66
CA ARG A 416 2.60 15.56 13.93
C ARG A 416 2.05 14.15 14.09
N HIS A 417 0.81 13.89 13.67
CA HIS A 417 0.23 12.55 13.69
C HIS A 417 0.99 11.60 12.77
N VAL A 418 1.27 12.03 11.54
CA VAL A 418 1.98 11.21 10.54
C VAL A 418 3.43 10.97 10.95
N GLU A 419 4.15 11.99 11.43
CA GLU A 419 5.48 11.83 12.02
C GLU A 419 5.46 10.86 13.23
N GLY A 420 4.46 11.01 14.10
CA GLY A 420 4.25 10.14 15.25
C GLY A 420 4.02 8.68 14.86
N LEU A 421 3.23 8.42 13.82
CA LEU A 421 2.99 7.09 13.27
C LEU A 421 4.27 6.47 12.70
N TYR A 422 5.06 7.25 11.95
CA TYR A 422 6.34 6.75 11.44
C TYR A 422 7.31 6.43 12.57
N SER A 423 7.46 7.31 13.55
CA SER A 423 8.29 7.04 14.72
C SER A 423 7.82 5.80 15.48
N TYR A 424 6.51 5.63 15.67
CA TYR A 424 5.94 4.45 16.33
C TYR A 424 6.35 3.15 15.62
N TRP A 425 6.20 3.07 14.29
CA TRP A 425 6.59 1.88 13.53
C TRP A 425 8.09 1.62 13.55
N GLU A 426 8.92 2.65 13.43
CA GLU A 426 10.38 2.50 13.51
C GLU A 426 10.84 2.07 14.91
N ASP A 427 10.25 2.63 15.97
CA ASP A 427 10.56 2.25 17.35
C ASP A 427 10.20 0.80 17.63
N LEU A 428 9.05 0.31 17.15
CA LEU A 428 8.68 -1.11 17.28
C LEU A 428 9.69 -2.02 16.58
N LYS A 429 10.07 -1.72 15.33
CA LYS A 429 11.05 -2.51 14.58
C LYS A 429 12.44 -2.50 15.23
N SER A 430 12.86 -1.35 15.73
CA SER A 430 14.14 -1.18 16.43
C SER A 430 14.20 -2.04 17.69
N ARG A 431 13.11 -2.06 18.47
CA ARG A 431 13.01 -2.84 19.72
C ARG A 431 12.82 -4.34 19.47
N HIS A 432 12.26 -4.72 18.32
CA HIS A 432 11.99 -6.12 17.95
C HIS A 432 12.58 -6.47 16.59
N PRO A 433 13.90 -6.70 16.48
CA PRO A 433 14.53 -7.11 15.24
C PRO A 433 13.88 -8.38 14.66
N GLY A 434 13.41 -8.29 13.42
CA GLY A 434 12.69 -9.38 12.75
C GLY A 434 11.16 -9.24 12.77
N LEU A 435 10.61 -8.29 13.55
CA LEU A 435 9.19 -7.97 13.53
C LEU A 435 8.77 -7.47 12.15
N LEU A 436 7.70 -8.05 11.61
CA LEU A 436 6.99 -7.49 10.48
C LEU A 436 5.82 -6.63 10.98
N ILE A 437 5.66 -5.47 10.37
CA ILE A 437 4.46 -4.67 10.54
C ILE A 437 3.61 -4.88 9.30
N GLU A 438 2.37 -5.30 9.49
CA GLU A 438 1.37 -5.36 8.44
C GLU A 438 0.44 -4.15 8.59
N CYS A 439 0.27 -3.38 7.51
CA CYS A 439 -0.61 -2.21 7.54
C CYS A 439 -1.92 -2.50 6.82
N CYS A 440 -3.01 -2.28 7.55
CA CYS A 440 -4.37 -2.21 7.06
C CYS A 440 -4.97 -0.85 7.45
N CYS A 441 -5.92 -0.38 6.64
CA CYS A 441 -6.63 0.87 6.90
C CYS A 441 -7.99 0.78 6.19
N SER A 442 -8.87 -0.11 6.67
CA SER A 442 -10.08 -0.53 5.95
C SER A 442 -9.79 -1.02 4.52
N GLY A 443 -8.97 -2.07 4.41
CA GLY A 443 -8.26 -2.42 3.18
C GLY A 443 -6.99 -1.57 3.01
N ASN A 444 -6.66 -1.21 1.77
CA ASN A 444 -5.51 -0.34 1.45
C ASN A 444 -5.93 1.09 1.18
N ARG A 445 -6.58 1.75 2.15
CA ARG A 445 -6.81 3.20 2.07
C ARG A 445 -5.59 4.01 2.52
N ARG A 446 -4.52 3.33 2.93
CA ARG A 446 -3.23 3.89 3.33
C ARG A 446 -2.10 3.10 2.65
N PHE A 447 -1.75 3.50 1.43
CA PHE A 447 -0.83 2.76 0.58
C PHE A 447 -0.03 3.73 -0.29
N ASP A 448 1.11 4.16 0.26
CA ASP A 448 2.02 5.15 -0.31
C ASP A 448 3.49 4.71 -0.12
N LEU A 449 4.46 5.47 -0.64
CA LEU A 449 5.88 5.09 -0.56
C LEU A 449 6.38 4.89 0.87
N GLU A 450 5.88 5.66 1.85
CA GLU A 450 6.31 5.55 3.24
C GLU A 450 5.71 4.31 3.90
N THR A 451 4.45 4.01 3.60
CA THR A 451 3.80 2.77 4.09
C THR A 451 4.48 1.54 3.48
N ILE A 452 4.63 1.45 2.16
CA ILE A 452 5.20 0.24 1.55
C ILE A 452 6.67 0.02 1.94
N SER A 453 7.42 1.08 2.23
CA SER A 453 8.80 0.98 2.74
C SER A 453 8.89 0.45 4.16
N ARG A 454 7.80 0.54 4.93
CA ARG A 454 7.79 0.15 6.34
C ARG A 454 7.00 -1.11 6.61
N THR A 455 5.99 -1.41 5.82
CA THR A 455 5.01 -2.43 6.18
C THR A 455 4.81 -3.40 5.04
N ILE A 456 4.43 -4.63 5.38
CA ILE A 456 3.81 -5.55 4.44
C ILE A 456 2.31 -5.29 4.35
N ASN A 457 1.67 -5.89 3.36
CA ASN A 457 0.24 -5.75 3.16
C ASN A 457 -0.42 -7.11 2.88
N LEU A 458 -1.35 -7.48 3.75
CA LEU A 458 -2.07 -8.74 3.66
C LEU A 458 -3.55 -8.56 3.27
N TRP A 459 -4.04 -7.32 3.23
CA TRP A 459 -5.47 -7.05 3.08
C TRP A 459 -5.73 -5.86 2.16
N ARG A 460 -5.77 -6.11 0.84
CA ARG A 460 -5.79 -5.01 -0.15
C ARG A 460 -7.09 -4.21 -0.23
N SER A 461 -8.23 -4.81 0.07
CA SER A 461 -9.54 -4.13 0.02
C SER A 461 -10.53 -4.88 0.90
N ASP A 462 -11.44 -4.15 1.55
CA ASP A 462 -12.58 -4.75 2.24
C ASP A 462 -13.70 -5.20 1.28
N TYR A 463 -13.61 -4.86 -0.02
CA TYR A 463 -14.46 -5.46 -1.04
C TYR A 463 -13.91 -6.83 -1.44
N ILE A 464 -14.16 -7.79 -0.56
CA ILE A 464 -13.64 -9.16 -0.61
C ILE A 464 -14.67 -10.16 -1.11
N PHE A 465 -14.21 -11.40 -1.33
CA PHE A 465 -15.05 -12.57 -1.61
C PHE A 465 -15.91 -12.41 -2.87
N ASN A 466 -15.43 -11.62 -3.82
CA ASN A 466 -16.03 -11.43 -5.13
C ASN A 466 -14.96 -11.70 -6.19
N PRO A 467 -15.00 -12.86 -6.86
CA PRO A 467 -13.97 -13.25 -7.82
C PRO A 467 -13.69 -12.21 -8.91
N SER A 468 -14.73 -11.57 -9.45
CA SER A 468 -14.55 -10.55 -10.49
C SER A 468 -13.87 -9.29 -9.95
N ALA A 469 -14.22 -8.86 -8.73
CA ALA A 469 -13.54 -7.76 -8.07
C ALA A 469 -12.10 -8.10 -7.71
N ASP A 470 -11.85 -9.30 -7.19
CA ASP A 470 -10.52 -9.79 -6.84
C ASP A 470 -9.58 -9.76 -8.05
N GLN A 471 -10.08 -10.18 -9.22
CA GLN A 471 -9.34 -10.08 -10.48
C GLN A 471 -9.08 -8.62 -10.88
N CYS A 472 -10.07 -7.74 -10.74
CA CYS A 472 -9.94 -6.31 -11.07
C CYS A 472 -8.92 -5.61 -10.16
N GLN A 473 -8.96 -5.90 -8.87
CA GLN A 473 -8.03 -5.36 -7.87
C GLN A 473 -6.60 -5.79 -8.19
N THR A 474 -6.36 -7.09 -8.44
CA THR A 474 -5.03 -7.59 -8.84
C THR A 474 -4.57 -6.95 -10.14
N TYR A 475 -5.46 -6.79 -11.13
CA TYR A 475 -5.13 -6.14 -12.39
C TYR A 475 -4.62 -4.70 -12.17
N GLY A 476 -5.36 -3.91 -11.40
CA GLY A 476 -5.07 -2.51 -11.18
C GLY A 476 -3.81 -2.27 -10.32
N ILE A 477 -3.75 -2.91 -9.16
CA ILE A 477 -2.66 -2.70 -8.20
C ILE A 477 -1.30 -3.16 -8.76
N SER A 478 -1.30 -4.16 -9.65
CA SER A 478 -0.10 -4.72 -10.27
C SER A 478 0.60 -3.76 -11.23
N PHE A 479 0.03 -2.62 -11.60
CA PHE A 479 0.83 -1.61 -12.33
C PHE A 479 1.90 -0.97 -11.45
N PHE A 480 1.72 -0.93 -10.14
CA PHE A 480 2.55 -0.13 -9.24
C PHE A 480 3.25 -0.96 -8.17
N ILE A 481 2.55 -1.91 -7.55
CA ILE A 481 3.05 -2.58 -6.34
C ILE A 481 2.86 -4.10 -6.46
N GLN A 482 3.88 -4.85 -6.04
CA GLN A 482 3.87 -6.32 -6.07
C GLN A 482 3.35 -6.93 -4.79
N LEU A 483 3.78 -6.42 -3.64
CA LEU A 483 3.49 -7.07 -2.36
C LEU A 483 2.13 -6.65 -1.83
N HIS A 484 1.13 -7.47 -2.16
CA HIS A 484 -0.22 -7.41 -1.60
C HIS A 484 -0.80 -8.82 -1.42
N ALA A 485 -1.84 -8.94 -0.59
CA ALA A 485 -2.68 -10.13 -0.48
C ALA A 485 -4.16 -9.74 -0.27
N ASN A 486 -5.03 -10.72 -0.02
CA ASN A 486 -6.38 -10.49 0.50
C ASN A 486 -6.95 -11.77 1.13
N GLY A 487 -8.16 -11.64 1.68
CA GLY A 487 -8.97 -12.76 2.15
C GLY A 487 -9.51 -13.67 1.06
N CYS A 488 -9.41 -14.98 1.28
CA CYS A 488 -9.99 -16.03 0.45
C CYS A 488 -10.94 -16.90 1.29
N ASN A 489 -12.25 -16.74 1.12
CA ASN A 489 -13.26 -17.55 1.84
C ASN A 489 -13.70 -18.82 1.10
N THR A 490 -13.19 -19.03 -0.12
CA THR A 490 -13.62 -20.13 -0.98
C THR A 490 -12.47 -21.04 -1.37
N VAL A 491 -12.84 -22.29 -1.59
CA VAL A 491 -12.00 -23.42 -2.00
C VAL A 491 -12.32 -23.84 -3.44
N ASP A 492 -13.34 -23.25 -4.07
CA ASP A 492 -13.60 -23.48 -5.48
C ASP A 492 -12.44 -22.95 -6.34
N LYS A 493 -12.12 -23.65 -7.45
CA LYS A 493 -10.97 -23.30 -8.29
C LYS A 493 -11.08 -21.89 -8.87
N TYR A 494 -12.27 -21.44 -9.27
CA TYR A 494 -12.44 -20.14 -9.93
C TYR A 494 -12.21 -18.98 -8.96
N GLY A 495 -12.87 -19.02 -7.80
CA GLY A 495 -12.72 -18.03 -6.74
C GLY A 495 -11.31 -18.02 -6.16
N PHE A 496 -10.73 -19.18 -5.86
CA PHE A 496 -9.36 -19.26 -5.36
C PHE A 496 -8.32 -18.70 -6.35
N ARG A 497 -8.47 -19.00 -7.65
CA ARG A 497 -7.56 -18.46 -8.67
C ARG A 497 -7.72 -16.95 -8.88
N SER A 498 -8.92 -16.42 -8.63
CA SER A 498 -9.21 -15.00 -8.79
C SER A 498 -8.51 -14.13 -7.75
N ILE A 499 -8.16 -14.69 -6.59
CA ILE A 499 -7.51 -13.96 -5.48
C ILE A 499 -5.99 -14.13 -5.42
N LEU A 500 -5.40 -15.02 -6.26
CA LEU A 500 -3.96 -15.30 -6.23
C LEU A 500 -3.12 -14.02 -6.29
N ALA A 501 -2.16 -13.94 -5.36
CA ALA A 501 -1.28 -12.81 -5.12
C ALA A 501 0.01 -13.32 -4.44
N PRO A 502 1.05 -12.51 -4.16
CA PRO A 502 2.26 -13.03 -3.50
C PRO A 502 2.05 -13.54 -2.06
N GLY A 503 1.01 -13.08 -1.36
CA GLY A 503 0.56 -13.62 -0.07
C GLY A 503 -0.91 -14.03 -0.12
N MET A 504 -1.41 -14.66 0.95
CA MET A 504 -2.82 -15.07 1.01
C MET A 504 -3.34 -15.22 2.43
N CYS A 505 -4.59 -14.85 2.64
CA CYS A 505 -5.27 -14.98 3.93
C CYS A 505 -6.43 -15.95 3.77
N LEU A 506 -6.25 -17.18 4.25
CA LEU A 506 -7.23 -18.24 4.15
C LEU A 506 -8.34 -17.99 5.17
N CYS A 507 -9.48 -17.55 4.65
CA CYS A 507 -10.72 -17.32 5.36
C CYS A 507 -11.65 -18.56 5.31
N TRP A 508 -11.06 -19.77 5.28
CA TRP A 508 -11.74 -21.07 5.25
C TRP A 508 -12.04 -21.67 6.61
N ASP A 509 -13.29 -22.08 6.88
CA ASP A 509 -13.64 -22.82 8.10
C ASP A 509 -13.63 -24.35 7.87
N PRO A 510 -12.54 -25.06 8.21
CA PRO A 510 -12.43 -26.48 7.94
C PRO A 510 -13.13 -27.37 8.98
N ARG A 511 -13.86 -26.79 9.94
CA ARG A 511 -14.71 -27.54 10.88
C ARG A 511 -16.03 -27.95 10.24
N LYS A 512 -16.42 -27.30 9.14
CA LYS A 512 -17.65 -27.61 8.41
C LYS A 512 -17.59 -29.06 7.90
N PRO A 513 -18.62 -29.89 8.13
CA PRO A 513 -18.61 -31.30 7.73
C PRO A 513 -18.39 -31.52 6.23
N ASP A 514 -18.79 -30.56 5.40
CA ASP A 514 -18.70 -30.57 3.94
C ASP A 514 -17.49 -29.80 3.40
N PHE A 515 -16.53 -29.42 4.25
CA PHE A 515 -15.33 -28.72 3.81
C PHE A 515 -14.52 -29.57 2.80
N PRO A 516 -14.32 -29.11 1.55
CA PRO A 516 -13.67 -29.90 0.51
C PRO A 516 -12.14 -29.87 0.68
N LEU A 517 -11.67 -30.67 1.62
CA LEU A 517 -10.29 -30.68 2.10
C LEU A 517 -9.25 -30.96 0.99
N GLU A 518 -9.51 -31.93 0.11
CA GLU A 518 -8.58 -32.23 -0.98
C GLU A 518 -8.45 -31.06 -1.95
N GLN A 519 -9.56 -30.40 -2.28
CA GLN A 519 -9.52 -29.22 -3.15
C GLN A 519 -8.75 -28.06 -2.48
N ALA A 520 -8.90 -27.88 -1.17
CA ALA A 520 -8.15 -26.90 -0.40
C ALA A 520 -6.62 -27.18 -0.45
N ARG A 521 -6.21 -28.45 -0.32
CA ARG A 521 -4.80 -28.86 -0.44
C ARG A 521 -4.26 -28.64 -1.85
N GLU A 522 -5.02 -29.01 -2.88
CA GLU A 522 -4.67 -28.75 -4.28
C GLU A 522 -4.48 -27.25 -4.56
N ASN A 523 -5.37 -26.43 -4.03
CA ASN A 523 -5.29 -24.97 -4.16
C ASN A 523 -4.03 -24.41 -3.51
N ILE A 524 -3.69 -24.83 -2.28
CA ILE A 524 -2.44 -24.43 -1.62
C ILE A 524 -1.22 -24.88 -2.44
N ALA A 525 -1.24 -26.11 -2.99
CA ALA A 525 -0.16 -26.61 -3.83
C ALA A 525 -0.01 -25.78 -5.12
N LEU A 526 -1.11 -25.42 -5.77
CA LEU A 526 -1.11 -24.52 -6.92
C LEU A 526 -0.52 -23.15 -6.55
N PHE A 527 -1.01 -22.54 -5.46
CA PHE A 527 -0.51 -21.26 -4.99
C PHE A 527 1.01 -21.27 -4.85
N LYS A 528 1.56 -22.28 -4.16
CA LYS A 528 3.02 -22.42 -3.98
C LYS A 528 3.78 -22.53 -5.29
N ARG A 529 3.22 -23.23 -6.30
CA ARG A 529 3.84 -23.33 -7.62
C ARG A 529 3.92 -21.99 -8.34
N VAL A 530 2.89 -21.15 -8.22
CA VAL A 530 2.82 -19.86 -8.96
C VAL A 530 3.35 -18.67 -8.18
N ARG A 531 3.42 -18.75 -6.84
CA ARG A 531 3.85 -17.67 -5.95
C ARG A 531 5.16 -16.98 -6.37
N PRO A 532 6.22 -17.71 -6.80
CA PRO A 532 7.49 -17.08 -7.18
C PRO A 532 7.39 -16.11 -8.37
N TYR A 533 6.34 -16.22 -9.18
CA TYR A 533 6.18 -15.39 -10.37
C TYR A 533 5.61 -14.00 -10.07
N PHE A 534 4.87 -13.81 -8.96
CA PHE A 534 4.25 -12.51 -8.63
C PHE A 534 5.26 -11.37 -8.35
N SER A 535 6.53 -11.71 -8.06
CA SER A 535 7.61 -10.72 -7.95
C SER A 535 8.15 -10.24 -9.30
N GLY A 536 7.73 -10.87 -10.40
CA GLY A 536 8.18 -10.56 -11.75
C GLY A 536 7.53 -9.33 -12.38
N ASP A 537 7.93 -9.09 -13.63
CA ASP A 537 7.35 -8.09 -14.51
C ASP A 537 5.89 -8.43 -14.79
N TYR A 538 5.03 -7.41 -14.80
CA TYR A 538 3.60 -7.53 -15.01
C TYR A 538 3.22 -7.09 -16.42
N TYR A 539 2.34 -7.85 -17.07
CA TYR A 539 1.81 -7.54 -18.39
C TYR A 539 0.29 -7.72 -18.40
N PRO A 540 -0.51 -6.65 -18.57
CA PRO A 540 -1.92 -6.78 -18.86
C PRO A 540 -2.10 -7.41 -20.25
N LEU A 541 -2.91 -8.47 -20.37
CA LEU A 541 -3.11 -9.19 -21.64
C LEU A 541 -4.48 -8.91 -22.28
N THR A 542 -5.37 -8.27 -21.54
CA THR A 542 -6.67 -7.78 -22.00
C THR A 542 -6.90 -6.38 -21.45
N PRO A 543 -7.81 -5.57 -22.01
CA PRO A 543 -8.26 -4.34 -21.37
C PRO A 543 -8.88 -4.60 -19.98
N TYR A 544 -8.73 -3.63 -19.07
CA TYR A 544 -9.44 -3.64 -17.79
C TYR A 544 -10.96 -3.60 -18.00
N SER A 545 -11.71 -4.35 -17.19
CA SER A 545 -13.18 -4.36 -17.26
C SER A 545 -13.78 -4.90 -15.97
N THR A 546 -14.86 -4.28 -15.50
CA THR A 546 -15.72 -4.79 -14.42
C THR A 546 -16.91 -5.61 -14.95
N LYS A 547 -17.05 -5.76 -16.28
CA LYS A 547 -18.17 -6.48 -16.90
C LYS A 547 -18.05 -8.00 -16.72
N GLU A 548 -19.18 -8.69 -16.64
CA GLU A 548 -19.24 -10.17 -16.50
C GLU A 548 -19.19 -10.92 -17.83
N ASN A 549 -19.26 -10.22 -18.97
CA ASN A 549 -19.33 -10.82 -20.30
C ASN A 549 -17.99 -10.85 -21.06
N VAL A 550 -16.86 -10.69 -20.36
CA VAL A 550 -15.52 -10.61 -20.96
C VAL A 550 -14.60 -11.71 -20.43
N TRP A 551 -13.47 -11.88 -21.13
CA TRP A 551 -12.27 -12.41 -20.52
C TRP A 551 -11.49 -11.29 -19.84
N LEU A 552 -10.86 -11.60 -18.71
CA LEU A 552 -9.83 -10.76 -18.11
C LEU A 552 -8.55 -11.59 -17.98
N ALA A 553 -7.41 -11.11 -18.48
CA ALA A 553 -6.16 -11.86 -18.39
C ALA A 553 -4.95 -10.96 -18.16
N TYR A 554 -3.97 -11.51 -17.45
CA TYR A 554 -2.69 -10.87 -17.17
C TYR A 554 -1.58 -11.91 -16.97
N GLN A 555 -0.33 -11.47 -17.13
CA GLN A 555 0.87 -12.28 -17.03
C GLN A 555 1.82 -11.70 -15.98
N PHE A 556 2.51 -12.59 -15.28
CA PHE A 556 3.72 -12.28 -14.54
C PHE A 556 4.91 -13.04 -15.12
N HIS A 557 6.03 -12.36 -15.35
CA HIS A 557 7.24 -12.89 -15.98
C HIS A 557 8.49 -12.66 -15.13
N ARG A 558 9.23 -13.73 -14.86
CA ARG A 558 10.53 -13.70 -14.20
C ARG A 558 11.62 -13.82 -15.26
N GLY A 559 12.11 -12.67 -15.73
CA GLY A 559 13.17 -12.60 -16.75
C GLY A 559 14.51 -13.18 -16.28
N ASP A 560 14.75 -13.27 -14.97
CA ASP A 560 15.92 -13.95 -14.42
C ASP A 560 15.82 -15.49 -14.50
N LEU A 561 14.61 -16.03 -14.67
CA LEU A 561 14.35 -17.46 -14.82
C LEU A 561 13.96 -17.84 -16.26
N ASP A 562 13.59 -16.86 -17.09
CA ASP A 562 12.85 -17.07 -18.34
C ASP A 562 11.59 -17.94 -18.13
N GLU A 563 10.84 -17.65 -17.06
CA GLU A 563 9.61 -18.37 -16.69
C GLU A 563 8.49 -17.42 -16.28
N GLY A 564 7.26 -17.91 -16.19
CA GLY A 564 6.18 -17.13 -15.60
C GLY A 564 4.83 -17.82 -15.60
N VAL A 565 3.80 -17.03 -15.31
CA VAL A 565 2.42 -17.49 -15.24
C VAL A 565 1.50 -16.54 -15.99
N VAL A 566 0.52 -17.10 -16.70
CA VAL A 566 -0.63 -16.41 -17.25
C VAL A 566 -1.86 -16.81 -16.45
N LEU A 567 -2.61 -15.81 -15.98
CA LEU A 567 -3.90 -15.98 -15.33
C LEU A 567 -4.97 -15.40 -16.26
N ALA A 568 -5.92 -16.23 -16.69
CA ALA A 568 -6.98 -15.83 -17.60
C ALA A 568 -8.35 -16.30 -17.09
N PHE A 569 -9.29 -15.37 -16.98
CA PHE A 569 -10.59 -15.56 -16.35
C PHE A 569 -11.70 -15.38 -17.37
N ARG A 570 -12.41 -16.46 -17.70
CA ARG A 570 -13.66 -16.42 -18.46
C ARG A 570 -14.80 -16.16 -17.48
N ARG A 571 -15.34 -14.94 -17.50
CA ARG A 571 -16.42 -14.56 -16.57
C ARG A 571 -17.76 -15.22 -16.93
N ALA A 572 -18.67 -15.20 -15.98
CA ALA A 572 -19.89 -16.01 -15.99
C ALA A 572 -20.76 -15.80 -17.26
N SER A 573 -20.77 -14.58 -17.80
CA SER A 573 -21.56 -14.23 -18.99
C SER A 573 -20.74 -14.16 -20.29
N CYS A 574 -19.46 -14.54 -20.29
CA CYS A 574 -18.60 -14.39 -21.47
C CYS A 574 -18.96 -15.42 -22.56
N PRO A 575 -19.40 -14.97 -23.76
CA PRO A 575 -19.85 -15.90 -24.81
C PRO A 575 -18.70 -16.69 -25.45
N SER A 576 -17.50 -16.12 -25.56
CA SER A 576 -16.36 -16.79 -26.19
C SER A 576 -15.71 -17.80 -25.24
N SER A 577 -15.51 -19.06 -25.69
CA SER A 577 -14.73 -20.08 -24.95
C SER A 577 -13.23 -19.96 -25.16
N ALA A 578 -12.78 -19.03 -25.99
CA ALA A 578 -11.37 -18.82 -26.27
C ALA A 578 -10.98 -17.34 -26.21
N LEU A 579 -9.71 -17.12 -25.88
CA LEU A 579 -9.01 -15.84 -25.86
C LEU A 579 -7.67 -16.04 -26.57
N VAL A 580 -7.18 -15.04 -27.31
CA VAL A 580 -5.79 -14.99 -27.78
C VAL A 580 -5.10 -13.87 -27.02
N VAL A 581 -3.97 -14.17 -26.38
CA VAL A 581 -3.18 -13.20 -25.59
C VAL A 581 -1.78 -13.04 -26.15
N GLN A 582 -1.27 -11.81 -26.20
CA GLN A 582 0.09 -11.51 -26.64
C GLN A 582 1.00 -11.41 -25.42
N MET A 583 1.92 -12.35 -25.26
CA MET A 583 2.77 -12.41 -24.08
C MET A 583 3.91 -11.40 -24.15
N GLY A 584 4.17 -10.71 -23.03
CA GLY A 584 5.30 -9.80 -22.86
C GLY A 584 6.51 -10.47 -22.23
N GLY A 585 7.70 -9.88 -22.44
CA GLY A 585 8.96 -10.29 -21.81
C GLY A 585 9.60 -11.59 -22.34
N VAL A 586 8.87 -12.39 -23.13
CA VAL A 586 9.40 -13.64 -23.71
C VAL A 586 10.46 -13.38 -24.79
N LEU A 587 11.53 -14.17 -24.76
CA LEU A 587 12.62 -14.09 -25.74
C LEU A 587 12.21 -14.73 -27.06
N GLN A 588 12.21 -13.97 -28.15
CA GLN A 588 11.58 -14.38 -29.42
C GLN A 588 12.18 -15.66 -30.03
N ASP A 589 13.50 -15.81 -29.99
CA ASP A 589 14.23 -16.94 -30.60
C ASP A 589 14.35 -18.18 -29.70
N VAL A 590 13.73 -18.14 -28.53
CA VAL A 590 13.79 -19.21 -27.52
C VAL A 590 12.53 -20.07 -27.59
N LYS A 591 12.65 -21.37 -27.27
CA LYS A 591 11.49 -22.26 -27.10
C LYS A 591 11.05 -22.28 -25.63
N TYR A 592 9.74 -22.24 -25.42
CA TYR A 592 9.11 -22.35 -24.12
C TYR A 592 8.21 -23.59 -24.09
N GLU A 593 8.20 -24.30 -22.96
CA GLU A 593 7.15 -25.25 -22.62
C GLU A 593 6.05 -24.50 -21.87
N VAL A 594 4.81 -24.57 -22.35
CA VAL A 594 3.62 -24.00 -21.73
C VAL A 594 2.76 -25.15 -21.19
N GLU A 595 2.60 -25.19 -19.87
CA GLU A 595 1.73 -26.15 -19.16
C GLU A 595 0.38 -25.50 -18.83
N ASN A 596 -0.71 -26.13 -19.25
CA ASN A 596 -2.03 -25.85 -18.71
C ASN A 596 -2.23 -26.65 -17.42
N VAL A 597 -2.33 -25.96 -16.29
CA VAL A 597 -2.40 -26.59 -14.96
C VAL A 597 -3.62 -27.50 -14.79
N ASP A 598 -4.75 -27.19 -15.44
CA ASP A 598 -5.98 -27.97 -15.31
C ASP A 598 -5.94 -29.30 -16.05
N THR A 599 -5.33 -29.29 -17.24
CA THR A 599 -5.30 -30.48 -18.11
C THR A 599 -3.99 -31.25 -17.99
N GLY A 600 -2.96 -30.65 -17.41
CA GLY A 600 -1.58 -31.16 -17.43
C GLY A 600 -0.95 -31.15 -18.82
N LYS A 601 -1.65 -30.64 -19.85
CA LYS A 601 -1.16 -30.60 -21.22
C LYS A 601 0.02 -29.63 -21.32
N LYS A 602 1.09 -30.09 -21.94
CA LYS A 602 2.31 -29.33 -22.20
C LYS A 602 2.51 -29.18 -23.70
N GLU A 603 2.74 -27.96 -24.13
CA GLU A 603 2.99 -27.62 -25.53
C GLU A 603 4.26 -26.80 -25.65
N GLN A 604 4.98 -26.97 -26.76
CA GLN A 604 6.17 -26.18 -27.05
C GLN A 604 5.81 -25.07 -28.03
N HIS A 605 6.24 -23.85 -27.71
CA HIS A 605 6.03 -22.66 -28.52
C HIS A 605 7.36 -21.92 -28.66
N LYS A 606 7.63 -21.32 -29.81
CA LYS A 606 8.68 -20.29 -29.90
C LYS A 606 8.21 -19.03 -29.19
N GLY A 607 9.13 -18.28 -28.59
CA GLY A 607 8.80 -17.01 -27.94
C GLY A 607 8.15 -16.02 -28.90
N ALA A 608 8.55 -16.01 -30.18
CA ALA A 608 7.89 -15.23 -31.23
C ALA A 608 6.41 -15.61 -31.41
N GLU A 609 6.05 -16.90 -31.29
CA GLU A 609 4.67 -17.36 -31.35
C GLU A 609 3.88 -16.86 -30.14
N LEU A 610 4.46 -16.98 -28.93
CA LEU A 610 3.87 -16.48 -27.69
C LEU A 610 3.66 -14.96 -27.69
N ALA A 611 4.63 -14.20 -28.21
CA ALA A 611 4.54 -12.75 -28.36
C ALA A 611 3.46 -12.35 -29.39
N SER A 612 3.31 -13.13 -30.47
CA SER A 612 2.30 -12.86 -31.50
C SER A 612 0.88 -13.26 -31.09
N GLY A 613 0.73 -14.29 -30.25
CA GLY A 613 -0.56 -14.72 -29.73
C GLY A 613 -0.59 -16.18 -29.24
N LEU A 614 -0.79 -16.38 -27.94
CA LEU A 614 -1.10 -17.67 -27.33
C LEU A 614 -2.63 -17.83 -27.21
N ARG A 615 -3.17 -18.93 -27.74
CA ARG A 615 -4.60 -19.27 -27.61
C ARG A 615 -4.86 -19.93 -26.26
N VAL A 616 -5.76 -19.35 -25.47
CA VAL A 616 -6.27 -19.86 -24.19
C VAL A 616 -7.71 -20.30 -24.38
N THR A 617 -8.08 -21.47 -23.86
CA THR A 617 -9.44 -22.02 -23.97
C THR A 617 -9.98 -22.46 -22.61
N ALA A 618 -11.26 -22.21 -22.37
CA ALA A 618 -12.01 -22.77 -21.24
C ALA A 618 -13.48 -22.97 -21.62
N GLU A 619 -13.99 -24.19 -21.49
CA GLU A 619 -15.34 -24.55 -21.94
C GLU A 619 -16.45 -24.16 -20.95
N SER A 620 -16.18 -24.24 -19.63
CA SER A 620 -17.14 -23.85 -18.59
C SER A 620 -17.24 -22.33 -18.42
N ARG A 621 -18.31 -21.88 -17.74
CA ARG A 621 -18.51 -20.49 -17.31
C ARG A 621 -19.09 -20.48 -15.89
N PRO A 622 -18.50 -19.73 -14.94
CA PRO A 622 -17.19 -19.10 -15.03
C PRO A 622 -16.05 -20.14 -15.08
N ALA A 623 -14.87 -19.73 -15.56
CA ALA A 623 -13.67 -20.56 -15.57
C ALA A 623 -12.39 -19.71 -15.44
N ALA A 624 -11.34 -20.30 -14.86
CA ALA A 624 -10.04 -19.67 -14.72
C ALA A 624 -8.97 -20.62 -15.27
N ALA A 625 -8.24 -20.20 -16.30
CA ALA A 625 -7.09 -20.92 -16.84
C ALA A 625 -5.80 -20.38 -16.21
N VAL A 626 -4.94 -21.28 -15.74
CA VAL A 626 -3.60 -20.98 -15.24
C VAL A 626 -2.60 -21.67 -16.15
N LEU A 627 -1.77 -20.89 -16.84
CA LEU A 627 -0.73 -21.41 -17.72
C LEU A 627 0.63 -21.06 -17.12
N ILE A 628 1.46 -22.07 -16.86
CA ILE A 628 2.85 -21.87 -16.42
C ILE A 628 3.74 -22.12 -17.61
N TYR A 629 4.64 -21.18 -17.90
CA TYR A 629 5.59 -21.32 -19.01
C TYR A 629 7.02 -21.22 -18.52
N ARG A 630 7.90 -21.98 -19.15
CA ARG A 630 9.33 -22.00 -18.83
C ARG A 630 10.16 -22.22 -20.08
N ARG A 631 11.30 -21.55 -20.14
CA ARG A 631 12.28 -21.77 -21.20
C ARG A 631 12.75 -23.23 -21.23
N LEU A 632 12.78 -23.81 -22.42
CA LEU A 632 13.45 -25.08 -22.68
C LEU A 632 14.95 -24.84 -22.83
N LYS A 633 15.74 -25.67 -22.16
CA LYS A 633 17.21 -25.64 -22.22
C LYS A 633 17.72 -26.18 -23.53
#